data_AF-A0A0F9HL85-F1
#
_entry.id   AF-A0A0F9HL85-F1
#
_cell.length_a   1.000
_cell.length_b   1.000
_cell.length_c   1.000
_cell.angle_alpha   90.00
_cell.angle_beta   90.00
_cell.angle_gamma   90.00
#
_symmetry.space_group_name_H-M   'P 1'
#
loop_
_entity.id
_entity.type
_entity.pdbx_description
1 polymer ?
#
loop_
_entity_poly.entity_id
_entity_poly.type
_entity_poly.pdbx_seq_one_letter_code
_entity_poly.pdbx_strand_id
1 'polypeptide(L)'
;MRQEKEESEGYEKEGNEKEKFFFRGPISKLLGSQEFFDGFKNLENSELINLEAKLELKEEKLTMVKCNTKFSDKELDFFKTHDIKWIVLKSRWAWVEQYPELIAAFLTEVITPQHNGKEITKNDLRKLGFRGFEEAIRKVKKPWGQLKDELGFTSSKLGGHYLSEGEKRIIYDLTESAVDRYLISDNKIKPLPLSKLTKAGDLNVTNNTFIKYAKEYLIGRYGKEKGVDLYCKMWLGTTSEELIFLRKHNYDPENL
;
A
#
# COMPACT_ATOMS: atom_id res chain seq x y z
N MET A 1 42.20 -25.42 -20.41
CA MET A 1 43.01 -25.56 -21.64
C MET A 1 42.17 -24.97 -22.77
N ARG A 2 42.53 -23.80 -23.31
CA ARG A 2 43.33 -23.63 -24.56
C ARG A 2 42.59 -24.33 -25.72
N GLN A 3 42.06 -23.63 -26.72
CA GLN A 3 42.74 -22.81 -27.75
C GLN A 3 41.70 -21.98 -28.54
N GLU A 4 41.98 -20.70 -28.85
CA GLU A 4 42.44 -20.14 -30.15
C GLU A 4 41.35 -20.18 -31.25
N LYS A 5 40.87 -19.07 -31.84
CA LYS A 5 41.50 -17.98 -32.64
C LYS A 5 41.07 -18.21 -34.09
N GLU A 6 40.46 -17.23 -34.75
CA GLU A 6 40.63 -17.03 -36.19
C GLU A 6 40.14 -15.63 -36.61
N GLU A 7 41.14 -14.82 -36.98
CA GLU A 7 41.04 -13.66 -37.86
C GLU A 7 41.17 -14.13 -39.32
N SER A 8 40.74 -13.29 -40.26
CA SER A 8 41.29 -13.01 -41.62
C SER A 8 40.13 -12.79 -42.61
N GLU A 9 39.93 -11.55 -43.05
CA GLU A 9 40.52 -10.89 -44.24
C GLU A 9 39.88 -11.29 -45.58
N GLY A 10 39.28 -10.28 -46.23
CA GLY A 10 39.47 -9.94 -47.65
C GLY A 10 38.91 -10.87 -48.73
N TYR A 11 38.07 -10.33 -49.62
CA TYR A 11 38.46 -10.04 -51.01
C TYR A 11 37.34 -9.29 -51.75
N GLU A 12 37.80 -8.40 -52.62
CA GLU A 12 37.09 -7.49 -53.51
C GLU A 12 36.14 -8.19 -54.49
N LYS A 13 35.13 -7.46 -55.01
CA LYS A 13 35.02 -7.26 -56.46
C LYS A 13 34.04 -6.15 -56.89
N GLU A 14 34.45 -5.58 -58.01
CA GLU A 14 33.96 -4.44 -58.77
C GLU A 14 32.51 -4.59 -59.30
N GLY A 15 31.91 -3.45 -59.63
CA GLY A 15 30.66 -3.37 -60.38
C GLY A 15 30.31 -1.93 -60.75
N ASN A 16 31.12 -1.33 -61.62
CA ASN A 16 30.95 -0.03 -62.24
C ASN A 16 29.82 -0.11 -63.28
N GLU A 17 28.75 0.68 -63.17
CA GLU A 17 27.92 1.03 -64.33
C GLU A 17 27.28 2.40 -64.16
N LYS A 18 27.85 3.38 -64.88
CA LYS A 18 27.33 4.73 -65.04
C LYS A 18 26.31 4.73 -66.17
N GLU A 19 25.02 4.71 -65.85
CA GLU A 19 24.00 5.06 -66.83
C GLU A 19 23.98 6.58 -67.06
N LYS A 20 24.54 6.99 -68.20
CA LYS A 20 24.34 8.32 -68.76
C LYS A 20 22.97 8.37 -69.44
N PHE A 21 21.98 8.95 -68.79
CA PHE A 21 20.75 9.37 -69.46
C PHE A 21 20.99 10.68 -70.23
N PHE A 22 21.06 10.57 -71.56
CA PHE A 22 20.97 11.69 -72.48
C PHE A 22 19.50 12.06 -72.70
N PHE A 23 19.02 13.13 -72.06
CA PHE A 23 17.81 13.81 -72.51
C PHE A 23 18.17 14.79 -73.63
N ARG A 24 17.83 14.45 -74.88
CA ARG A 24 17.73 15.39 -75.98
C ARG A 24 16.30 15.91 -76.04
N GLY A 25 16.07 17.12 -75.53
CA GLY A 25 14.81 17.87 -75.64
C GLY A 25 15.05 19.35 -75.37
N PRO A 26 14.24 20.27 -75.91
CA PRO A 26 14.52 21.70 -75.93
C PRO A 26 14.15 22.35 -74.60
N ILE A 27 14.90 22.04 -73.54
CA ILE A 27 14.82 22.74 -72.25
C ILE A 27 16.25 23.10 -71.82
N SER A 28 17.01 23.72 -72.71
CA SER A 28 18.39 24.17 -72.44
C SER A 28 18.49 25.69 -72.23
N LYS A 29 17.39 26.38 -71.92
CA LYS A 29 17.36 27.84 -71.72
C LYS A 29 16.71 28.34 -70.43
N LEU A 30 16.55 27.50 -69.41
CA LEU A 30 15.89 27.90 -68.16
C LEU A 30 16.58 27.38 -66.88
N LEU A 31 17.91 27.22 -66.89
CA LEU A 31 18.67 26.87 -65.69
C LEU A 31 19.94 27.72 -65.62
N GLY A 32 19.74 28.96 -65.17
CA GLY A 32 20.80 29.94 -64.92
C GLY A 32 20.51 30.81 -63.71
N SER A 33 19.66 30.37 -62.78
CA SER A 33 19.44 31.05 -61.50
C SER A 33 19.71 30.09 -60.35
N GLN A 34 20.72 30.43 -59.55
CA GLN A 34 21.03 29.80 -58.26
C GLN A 34 19.78 29.69 -57.36
N GLU A 35 18.81 30.60 -57.54
CA GLU A 35 17.55 30.68 -56.82
C GLU A 35 16.61 29.47 -57.02
N PHE A 36 16.73 28.72 -58.12
CA PHE A 36 15.87 27.55 -58.35
C PHE A 36 16.28 26.35 -57.48
N PHE A 37 17.56 26.20 -57.12
CA PHE A 37 18.05 25.10 -56.29
C PHE A 37 17.91 25.37 -54.78
N ASP A 38 17.98 26.63 -54.36
CA ASP A 38 17.76 27.00 -52.95
C ASP A 38 16.29 26.84 -52.53
N GLY A 39 15.34 26.90 -53.49
CA GLY A 39 13.94 26.57 -53.26
C GLY A 39 13.69 25.08 -52.99
N PHE A 40 14.40 24.19 -53.68
CA PHE A 40 14.22 22.73 -53.52
C PHE A 40 14.81 22.18 -52.21
N LYS A 41 15.97 22.69 -51.78
CA LYS A 41 16.55 22.32 -50.47
C LYS A 41 15.70 22.76 -49.27
N ASN A 42 14.95 23.85 -49.43
CA ASN A 42 14.03 24.31 -48.39
C ASN A 42 12.69 23.56 -48.40
N LEU A 43 12.24 23.03 -49.54
CA LEU A 43 11.04 22.19 -49.61
C LEU A 43 11.27 20.78 -49.03
N GLU A 44 12.37 20.11 -49.38
CA GLU A 44 12.69 18.77 -48.85
C GLU A 44 12.84 18.77 -47.32
N ASN A 45 13.50 19.81 -46.76
CA ASN A 45 13.61 19.94 -45.31
C ASN A 45 12.24 20.22 -44.64
N SER A 46 11.34 20.99 -45.27
CA SER A 46 10.04 21.29 -44.68
C SER A 46 9.06 20.11 -44.70
N GLU A 47 9.11 19.27 -45.74
CA GLU A 47 8.26 18.07 -45.85
C GLU A 47 8.81 16.91 -45.01
N LEU A 48 10.13 16.75 -44.89
CA LEU A 48 10.76 15.76 -44.02
C LEU A 48 10.51 16.07 -42.54
N ILE A 49 10.62 17.33 -42.10
CA ILE A 49 10.27 17.73 -40.72
C ILE A 49 8.80 17.45 -40.42
N ASN A 50 7.91 17.59 -41.41
CA ASN A 50 6.48 17.32 -41.26
C ASN A 50 6.17 15.81 -41.23
N LEU A 51 6.96 14.99 -41.94
CA LEU A 51 6.85 13.52 -41.92
C LEU A 51 7.43 12.91 -40.64
N GLU A 52 8.59 13.39 -40.17
CA GLU A 52 9.19 13.00 -38.89
C GLU A 52 8.29 13.40 -37.73
N ALA A 53 7.78 14.64 -37.70
CA ALA A 53 6.82 15.06 -36.68
C ALA A 53 5.52 14.24 -36.75
N LYS A 54 5.04 13.85 -37.95
CA LYS A 54 3.87 12.96 -38.10
C LYS A 54 4.17 11.51 -37.71
N LEU A 55 5.41 11.04 -37.87
CA LEU A 55 5.87 9.72 -37.43
C LEU A 55 6.03 9.70 -35.91
N GLU A 56 6.66 10.70 -35.29
CA GLU A 56 6.70 10.87 -33.83
C GLU A 56 5.29 10.96 -33.23
N LEU A 57 4.37 11.74 -33.84
CA LEU A 57 2.97 11.81 -33.40
C LEU A 57 2.21 10.49 -33.60
N LYS A 58 2.58 9.69 -34.61
CA LYS A 58 2.01 8.35 -34.83
C LYS A 58 2.59 7.35 -33.85
N GLU A 59 3.87 7.41 -33.52
CA GLU A 59 4.55 6.53 -32.56
C GLU A 59 4.13 6.85 -31.11
N GLU A 60 3.94 8.13 -30.75
CA GLU A 60 3.27 8.53 -29.50
C GLU A 60 1.82 8.02 -29.44
N LYS A 61 1.08 8.10 -30.55
CA LYS A 61 -0.30 7.58 -30.62
C LYS A 61 -0.38 6.06 -30.63
N LEU A 62 0.62 5.35 -31.17
CA LEU A 62 0.65 3.88 -31.20
C LEU A 62 1.13 3.26 -29.88
N THR A 63 1.89 3.99 -29.07
CA THR A 63 2.37 3.50 -27.77
C THR A 63 1.41 3.78 -26.60
N MET A 64 0.33 4.54 -26.83
CA MET A 64 -0.80 4.61 -25.90
C MET A 64 -1.62 3.31 -25.95
N VAL A 65 -1.07 2.26 -25.34
CA VAL A 65 -1.86 1.12 -24.87
C VAL A 65 -2.87 1.70 -23.88
N LYS A 66 -4.09 1.97 -24.36
CA LYS A 66 -5.19 2.46 -23.52
C LYS A 66 -5.31 1.51 -22.33
N CYS A 67 -5.17 2.06 -21.14
CA CYS A 67 -5.44 1.33 -19.91
C CYS A 67 -6.92 0.92 -19.93
N ASN A 68 -7.21 -0.34 -20.26
CA ASN A 68 -8.59 -0.84 -20.36
C ASN A 68 -9.20 -1.12 -18.96
N THR A 69 -8.59 -0.57 -17.90
CA THR A 69 -9.04 -0.75 -16.52
C THR A 69 -10.04 0.34 -16.15
N LYS A 70 -11.17 -0.09 -15.58
CA LYS A 70 -12.13 0.82 -14.95
C LYS A 70 -11.52 1.38 -13.66
N PHE A 71 -11.36 2.69 -13.61
CA PHE A 71 -11.06 3.44 -12.39
C PHE A 71 -12.37 3.90 -11.76
N SER A 72 -12.42 3.97 -10.43
CA SER A 72 -13.53 4.58 -9.69
C SER A 72 -13.46 6.11 -9.75
N ASP A 73 -14.59 6.78 -9.54
CA ASP A 73 -14.65 8.25 -9.56
C ASP A 73 -13.67 8.87 -8.55
N LYS A 74 -13.55 8.28 -7.35
CA LYS A 74 -12.59 8.72 -6.33
C LYS A 74 -11.13 8.60 -6.78
N GLU A 75 -10.79 7.56 -7.53
CA GLU A 75 -9.44 7.42 -8.10
C GLU A 75 -9.19 8.47 -9.18
N LEU A 76 -10.18 8.70 -10.04
CA LEU A 76 -10.07 9.72 -11.09
C LEU A 76 -9.94 11.12 -10.49
N ASP A 77 -10.65 11.42 -9.41
CA ASP A 77 -10.53 12.69 -8.71
C ASP A 77 -9.17 12.83 -8.04
N PHE A 78 -8.65 11.78 -7.39
CA PHE A 78 -7.29 11.76 -6.88
C PHE A 78 -6.26 12.02 -8.00
N PHE A 79 -6.40 11.37 -9.15
CA PHE A 79 -5.48 11.57 -10.26
C PHE A 79 -5.53 12.99 -10.81
N LYS A 80 -6.69 13.64 -10.86
CA LYS A 80 -6.79 15.05 -11.25
C LYS A 80 -6.13 15.97 -10.22
N THR A 81 -6.38 15.74 -8.93
CA THR A 81 -5.83 16.55 -7.83
C THR A 81 -4.30 16.52 -7.81
N HIS A 82 -3.71 15.37 -8.15
CA HIS A 82 -2.24 15.18 -8.16
C HIS A 82 -1.60 15.19 -9.55
N ASP A 83 -2.32 15.66 -10.58
CA ASP A 83 -1.84 15.75 -11.97
C ASP A 83 -1.26 14.43 -12.53
N ILE A 84 -1.83 13.29 -12.13
CA ILE A 84 -1.46 11.97 -12.64
C ILE A 84 -2.12 11.76 -14.01
N LYS A 85 -1.30 11.57 -15.04
CA LYS A 85 -1.76 11.27 -16.41
C LYS A 85 -2.24 9.81 -16.52
N TRP A 86 -3.40 9.51 -15.93
CA TRP A 86 -3.92 8.14 -15.82
C TRP A 86 -4.23 7.47 -17.18
N ILE A 87 -4.48 8.26 -18.24
CA ILE A 87 -4.79 7.77 -19.60
C ILE A 87 -3.62 7.00 -20.22
N VAL A 88 -2.39 7.38 -19.89
CA VAL A 88 -1.17 6.78 -20.47
C VAL A 88 -0.61 5.62 -19.64
N LEU A 89 -1.27 5.26 -18.54
CA LEU A 89 -0.80 4.20 -17.67
C LEU A 89 -0.94 2.82 -18.34
N LYS A 90 0.10 1.98 -18.23
CA LYS A 90 0.06 0.60 -18.75
C LYS A 90 -0.85 -0.32 -17.92
N SER A 91 -1.12 0.05 -16.68
CA SER A 91 -2.03 -0.67 -15.78
C SER A 91 -2.59 0.27 -14.70
N ARG A 92 -3.69 -0.12 -14.05
CA ARG A 92 -4.32 0.64 -12.95
C ARG A 92 -3.34 1.09 -11.87
N TRP A 93 -2.30 0.29 -11.58
CA TRP A 93 -1.32 0.55 -10.52
C TRP A 93 0.04 1.00 -11.04
N ALA A 94 0.18 1.25 -12.35
CA ALA A 94 1.47 1.67 -12.93
C ALA A 94 1.94 3.03 -12.38
N TRP A 95 1.00 3.89 -11.96
CA TRP A 95 1.34 5.18 -11.36
C TRP A 95 2.09 5.04 -10.04
N VAL A 96 1.92 3.92 -9.31
CA VAL A 96 2.61 3.67 -8.02
C VAL A 96 4.13 3.63 -8.21
N GLU A 97 4.59 3.09 -9.35
CA GLU A 97 6.02 3.03 -9.69
C GLU A 97 6.55 4.40 -10.14
N GLN A 98 5.70 5.25 -10.73
CA GLN A 98 6.06 6.59 -11.23
C GLN A 98 6.02 7.66 -10.13
N TYR A 99 5.11 7.51 -9.16
CA TYR A 99 4.82 8.50 -8.10
C TYR A 99 4.73 7.83 -6.72
N PRO A 100 5.81 7.19 -6.22
CA PRO A 100 5.80 6.45 -4.97
C PRO A 100 5.56 7.31 -3.71
N GLU A 101 5.76 8.63 -3.81
CA GLU A 101 5.42 9.62 -2.79
C GLU A 101 3.91 9.78 -2.59
N LEU A 102 3.11 9.54 -3.62
CA LEU A 102 1.65 9.69 -3.58
C LEU A 102 0.92 8.48 -2.98
N ILE A 103 1.64 7.41 -2.64
CA ILE A 103 1.06 6.18 -2.08
C ILE A 103 0.33 6.45 -0.75
N ALA A 104 0.94 7.25 0.13
CA ALA A 104 0.34 7.60 1.42
C ALA A 104 -0.90 8.47 1.22
N ALA A 105 -0.83 9.49 0.36
CA ALA A 105 -1.98 10.32 0.01
C ALA A 105 -3.14 9.49 -0.55
N PHE A 106 -2.86 8.56 -1.47
CA PHE A 106 -3.88 7.67 -2.03
C PHE A 106 -4.56 6.79 -0.98
N LEU A 107 -3.79 6.25 -0.02
CA LEU A 107 -4.35 5.49 1.09
C LEU A 107 -5.28 6.34 1.95
N THR A 108 -4.92 7.58 2.24
CA THR A 108 -5.71 8.51 3.07
C THR A 108 -6.95 9.04 2.36
N GLU A 109 -6.83 9.42 1.09
CA GLU A 109 -7.88 10.14 0.36
C GLU A 109 -8.86 9.21 -0.36
N VAL A 110 -8.36 8.07 -0.86
CA VAL A 110 -9.17 7.16 -1.68
C VAL A 110 -9.62 5.94 -0.88
N ILE A 111 -8.70 5.27 -0.18
CA ILE A 111 -8.97 3.96 0.43
C ILE A 111 -9.58 4.11 1.83
N THR A 112 -9.00 4.94 2.69
CA THR A 112 -9.42 5.09 4.11
C THR A 112 -10.89 5.52 4.25
N PRO A 113 -11.43 6.44 3.41
CA PRO A 113 -12.83 6.81 3.48
C PRO A 113 -13.78 5.69 3.06
N GLN A 114 -13.32 4.70 2.28
CA GLN A 114 -14.10 3.50 1.95
C GLN A 114 -14.15 2.49 3.11
N HIS A 115 -13.32 2.70 4.14
CA HIS A 115 -13.22 1.86 5.32
C HIS A 115 -13.61 2.60 6.61
N ASN A 116 -14.51 3.58 6.51
CA ASN A 116 -15.02 4.34 7.65
C ASN A 116 -13.92 4.95 8.54
N GLY A 117 -12.78 5.36 7.95
CA GLY A 117 -11.68 5.98 8.69
C GLY A 117 -10.86 5.04 9.57
N LYS A 118 -11.11 3.72 9.51
CA LYS A 118 -10.37 2.72 10.30
C LYS A 118 -9.00 2.40 9.67
N GLU A 119 -8.07 1.95 10.50
CA GLU A 119 -6.77 1.45 10.05
C GLU A 119 -6.96 0.36 8.99
N ILE A 120 -6.40 0.59 7.80
CA ILE A 120 -6.51 -0.35 6.68
C ILE A 120 -5.54 -1.51 6.91
N THR A 121 -6.06 -2.74 6.96
CA THR A 121 -5.22 -3.93 6.90
C THR A 121 -5.03 -4.41 5.46
N LYS A 122 -4.02 -5.27 5.26
CA LYS A 122 -3.81 -5.93 3.96
C LYS A 122 -5.03 -6.73 3.49
N ASN A 123 -5.78 -7.31 4.42
CA ASN A 123 -6.99 -8.05 4.09
C ASN A 123 -8.11 -7.11 3.63
N ASP A 124 -8.19 -5.90 4.18
CA ASP A 124 -9.19 -4.91 3.78
C ASP A 124 -8.91 -4.42 2.35
N LEU A 125 -7.64 -4.17 1.99
CA LEU A 125 -7.27 -3.87 0.61
C LEU A 125 -7.77 -4.93 -0.37
N ARG A 126 -7.61 -6.21 -0.04
CA ARG A 126 -8.07 -7.32 -0.90
C ARG A 126 -9.58 -7.34 -1.04
N LYS A 127 -10.32 -7.14 0.06
CA LYS A 127 -11.79 -7.09 0.07
C LYS A 127 -12.34 -5.91 -0.73
N LEU A 128 -11.65 -4.78 -0.69
CA LEU A 128 -12.00 -3.56 -1.42
C LEU A 128 -11.57 -3.62 -2.91
N GLY A 129 -10.95 -4.72 -3.37
CA GLY A 129 -10.52 -4.87 -4.76
C GLY A 129 -9.18 -4.21 -5.09
N PHE A 130 -8.43 -3.74 -4.10
CA PHE A 130 -7.10 -3.12 -4.22
C PHE A 130 -5.95 -4.15 -4.10
N ARG A 131 -6.18 -5.42 -4.45
CA ARG A 131 -5.13 -6.46 -4.37
C ARG A 131 -3.88 -6.10 -5.18
N GLY A 132 -4.06 -5.61 -6.41
CA GLY A 132 -2.93 -5.23 -7.27
C GLY A 132 -2.15 -4.02 -6.76
N PHE A 133 -2.77 -3.18 -5.93
CA PHE A 133 -2.10 -2.05 -5.28
C PHE A 133 -1.09 -2.52 -4.23
N GLU A 134 -1.43 -3.55 -3.42
CA GLU A 134 -0.49 -4.18 -2.49
C GLU A 134 0.75 -4.71 -3.22
N GLU A 135 0.55 -5.35 -4.37
CA GLU A 135 1.62 -5.89 -5.20
C GLU A 135 2.50 -4.79 -5.81
N ALA A 136 1.90 -3.67 -6.24
CA ALA A 136 2.62 -2.51 -6.77
C ALA A 136 3.49 -1.83 -5.69
N ILE A 137 2.96 -1.64 -4.48
CA ILE A 137 3.72 -1.11 -3.32
C ILE A 137 4.96 -1.96 -3.05
N ARG A 138 4.82 -3.30 -3.12
CA ARG A 138 5.96 -4.21 -2.89
C ARG A 138 7.09 -4.00 -3.89
N LYS A 139 6.78 -3.65 -5.15
CA LYS A 139 7.79 -3.42 -6.19
C LYS A 139 8.62 -2.16 -5.93
N VAL A 140 8.00 -1.10 -5.41
CA VAL A 140 8.70 0.14 -5.06
C VAL A 140 9.46 0.06 -3.72
N LYS A 141 9.56 -1.13 -3.14
CA LYS A 141 10.32 -1.44 -1.90
C LYS A 141 9.91 -0.59 -0.69
N LYS A 142 8.72 0.00 -0.66
CA LYS A 142 8.13 0.61 0.54
C LYS A 142 7.44 -0.48 1.38
N PRO A 143 8.00 -0.91 2.52
CA PRO A 143 7.36 -1.90 3.37
C PRO A 143 6.05 -1.34 3.93
N TRP A 144 5.01 -2.17 4.01
CA TRP A 144 3.71 -1.77 4.56
C TRP A 144 3.80 -1.13 5.96
N GLY A 145 4.78 -1.54 6.77
CA GLY A 145 5.04 -0.91 8.08
C GLY A 145 5.45 0.56 7.98
N GLN A 146 6.31 0.93 7.03
CA GLN A 146 6.71 2.33 6.83
C GLN A 146 5.52 3.18 6.35
N LEU A 147 4.67 2.63 5.47
CA LEU A 147 3.45 3.30 5.04
C LEU A 147 2.49 3.54 6.21
N LYS A 148 2.35 2.57 7.11
CA LYS A 148 1.55 2.74 8.32
C LYS A 148 2.09 3.88 9.19
N ASP A 149 3.41 3.94 9.38
CA ASP A 149 4.03 5.01 10.16
C ASP A 149 3.87 6.39 9.49
N GLU A 150 4.02 6.48 8.15
CA GLU A 150 3.76 7.71 7.35
C GLU A 150 2.30 8.19 7.46
N LEU A 151 1.36 7.25 7.55
CA LEU A 151 -0.07 7.54 7.70
C LEU A 151 -0.48 7.90 9.13
N GLY A 152 0.47 7.91 10.08
CA GLY A 152 0.17 8.07 11.50
C GLY A 152 -0.55 6.87 12.11
N PHE A 153 -0.70 5.77 11.37
CA PHE A 153 -1.08 4.46 11.90
C PHE A 153 0.15 3.83 12.53
N THR A 154 0.70 4.45 13.58
CA THR A 154 1.89 3.93 14.25
C THR A 154 1.65 2.48 14.60
N SER A 155 2.38 1.59 13.93
CA SER A 155 2.39 0.19 14.33
C SER A 155 3.07 0.18 15.68
N SER A 156 2.29 0.16 16.76
CA SER A 156 2.81 -0.07 18.10
C SER A 156 3.27 -1.52 18.16
N LYS A 157 4.38 -1.82 17.49
CA LYS A 157 5.22 -2.96 17.78
C LYS A 157 5.71 -2.70 19.20
N LEU A 158 5.06 -3.40 20.13
CA LEU A 158 5.21 -3.33 21.58
C LEU A 158 4.43 -2.17 22.22
N GLY A 159 3.46 -2.52 23.10
CA GLY A 159 3.07 -1.61 24.18
C GLY A 159 1.70 -0.95 24.12
N GLY A 160 0.64 -1.68 23.74
CA GLY A 160 -0.74 -1.38 24.12
C GLY A 160 -1.37 -0.14 23.46
N HIS A 161 -2.42 -0.35 22.66
CA HIS A 161 -3.37 0.71 22.38
C HIS A 161 -3.82 1.33 23.70
N TYR A 162 -3.41 2.58 23.95
CA TYR A 162 -3.97 3.35 25.04
C TYR A 162 -5.40 3.67 24.64
N LEU A 163 -6.34 3.07 25.36
CA LEU A 163 -7.75 3.34 25.16
C LEU A 163 -8.06 4.77 25.62
N SER A 164 -8.97 5.44 24.92
CA SER A 164 -9.55 6.67 25.42
C SER A 164 -10.25 6.42 26.77
N GLU A 165 -10.42 7.45 27.60
CA GLU A 165 -11.11 7.30 28.89
C GLU A 165 -12.53 6.76 28.75
N GLY A 166 -13.23 7.09 27.65
CA GLY A 166 -14.54 6.53 27.33
C GLY A 166 -14.49 5.01 27.10
N GLU A 167 -13.52 4.53 26.32
CA GLU A 167 -13.35 3.10 26.05
C GLU A 167 -12.88 2.33 27.29
N LYS A 168 -12.00 2.91 28.11
CA LYS A 168 -11.62 2.32 29.41
C LYS A 168 -12.84 2.14 30.31
N ARG A 169 -13.72 3.14 30.35
CA ARG A 169 -14.93 3.10 31.18
C ARG A 169 -15.86 1.95 30.79
N ILE A 170 -16.01 1.66 29.49
CA ILE A 170 -16.77 0.49 29.03
C ILE A 170 -16.16 -0.81 29.58
N ILE A 171 -14.83 -0.95 29.57
CA ILE A 171 -14.16 -2.11 30.17
C ILE A 171 -14.39 -2.17 31.68
N TYR A 172 -14.34 -1.03 32.36
CA TYR A 172 -14.56 -0.95 33.80
C TYR A 172 -15.98 -1.38 34.17
N ASP A 173 -16.99 -0.88 33.48
CA ASP A 173 -18.40 -1.21 33.70
C ASP A 173 -18.66 -2.72 33.44
N LEU A 174 -18.06 -3.29 32.39
CA LEU A 174 -18.14 -4.72 32.09
C LEU A 174 -17.44 -5.56 33.18
N THR A 175 -16.29 -5.09 33.66
CA THR A 175 -15.51 -5.76 34.71
C THR A 175 -16.26 -5.72 36.04
N GLU A 176 -16.79 -4.55 36.43
CA GLU A 176 -17.62 -4.38 37.62
C GLU A 176 -18.84 -5.29 37.60
N SER A 177 -19.61 -5.27 36.50
CA SER A 177 -20.78 -6.15 36.32
C SER A 177 -20.42 -7.64 36.42
N ALA A 178 -19.22 -8.03 35.97
CA ALA A 178 -18.74 -9.40 36.09
C ALA A 178 -18.38 -9.75 37.54
N VAL A 179 -17.73 -8.84 38.25
CA VAL A 179 -17.34 -9.01 39.67
C VAL A 179 -18.57 -9.08 40.56
N ASP A 180 -19.53 -8.18 40.36
CA ASP A 180 -20.75 -8.13 41.18
C ASP A 180 -21.53 -9.45 41.09
N ARG A 181 -21.71 -9.97 39.87
CA ARG A 181 -22.34 -11.29 39.68
C ARG A 181 -21.55 -12.40 40.35
N TYR A 182 -20.22 -12.38 40.23
CA TYR A 182 -19.36 -13.38 40.85
C TYR A 182 -19.49 -13.36 42.37
N LEU A 183 -19.42 -12.18 42.99
CA LEU A 183 -19.49 -12.00 44.44
C LEU A 183 -20.90 -12.27 45.01
N ILE A 184 -21.96 -11.76 44.37
CA ILE A 184 -23.35 -11.99 44.80
C ILE A 184 -23.70 -13.48 44.75
N SER A 185 -23.15 -14.21 43.78
CA SER A 185 -23.37 -15.66 43.65
C SER A 185 -22.56 -16.52 44.61
N ASP A 186 -21.81 -15.91 45.54
CA ASP A 186 -20.86 -16.60 46.41
C ASP A 186 -19.87 -17.45 45.58
N ASN A 187 -19.30 -16.82 44.54
CA ASN A 187 -18.32 -17.39 43.62
C ASN A 187 -18.81 -18.56 42.74
N LYS A 188 -20.12 -18.84 42.71
CA LYS A 188 -20.71 -19.96 41.95
C LYS A 188 -20.87 -19.66 40.46
N ILE A 189 -21.10 -18.40 40.10
CA ILE A 189 -21.30 -17.99 38.70
C ILE A 189 -19.99 -17.44 38.15
N LYS A 190 -19.33 -18.21 37.28
CA LYS A 190 -18.15 -17.73 36.56
C LYS A 190 -18.55 -16.61 35.58
N PRO A 191 -17.73 -15.55 35.46
CA PRO A 191 -17.98 -14.51 34.49
C PRO A 191 -17.81 -15.03 33.07
N LEU A 192 -18.34 -14.27 32.11
CA LEU A 192 -18.16 -14.60 30.70
C LEU A 192 -16.65 -14.63 30.35
N PRO A 193 -16.24 -15.54 29.45
CA PRO A 193 -14.89 -15.54 28.91
C PRO A 193 -14.54 -14.16 28.32
N LEU A 194 -13.28 -13.75 28.47
CA LEU A 194 -12.79 -12.45 28.00
C LEU A 194 -13.12 -12.20 26.52
N SER A 195 -13.01 -13.24 25.68
CA SER A 195 -13.35 -13.19 24.25
C SER A 195 -14.82 -12.87 23.96
N LYS A 196 -15.72 -13.15 24.90
CA LYS A 196 -17.14 -12.76 24.81
C LYS A 196 -17.37 -11.36 25.36
N LEU A 197 -16.63 -10.94 26.39
CA LEU A 197 -16.73 -9.59 26.96
C LEU A 197 -16.23 -8.52 25.98
N THR A 198 -15.13 -8.77 25.27
CA THR A 198 -14.63 -7.83 24.24
C THR A 198 -15.65 -7.63 23.12
N LYS A 199 -16.32 -8.71 22.70
CA LYS A 199 -17.41 -8.64 21.72
C LYS A 199 -18.68 -7.96 22.26
N ALA A 200 -19.03 -8.22 23.52
CA ALA A 200 -20.24 -7.67 24.14
C ALA A 200 -20.17 -6.16 24.36
N GLY A 201 -18.96 -5.60 24.53
CA GLY A 201 -18.78 -4.15 24.64
C GLY A 201 -18.72 -3.43 23.29
N ASP A 202 -18.89 -4.13 22.16
CA ASP A 202 -18.57 -3.61 20.82
C ASP A 202 -17.16 -2.98 20.74
N LEU A 203 -16.25 -3.45 21.60
CA LEU A 203 -14.90 -2.94 21.71
C LEU A 203 -14.02 -3.67 20.69
N ASN A 204 -13.43 -2.92 19.76
CA ASN A 204 -12.45 -3.46 18.82
C ASN A 204 -11.06 -3.59 19.49
N VAL A 205 -11.00 -4.26 20.64
CA VAL A 205 -9.80 -4.39 21.47
C VAL A 205 -9.36 -5.84 21.58
N THR A 206 -8.05 -6.05 21.75
CA THR A 206 -7.51 -7.39 21.99
C THR A 206 -7.83 -7.88 23.40
N ASN A 207 -7.80 -9.20 23.63
CA ASN A 207 -7.94 -9.75 24.99
C ASN A 207 -6.87 -9.19 25.93
N ASN A 208 -5.63 -9.02 25.48
CA ASN A 208 -4.54 -8.48 26.30
C ASN A 208 -4.82 -7.04 26.75
N THR A 209 -5.38 -6.22 25.86
CA THR A 209 -5.80 -4.85 26.19
C THR A 209 -6.91 -4.88 27.24
N PHE A 210 -7.92 -5.75 27.07
CA PHE A 210 -8.99 -5.90 28.06
C PHE A 210 -8.44 -6.34 29.42
N ILE A 211 -7.56 -7.35 29.45
CA ILE A 211 -6.93 -7.86 30.67
C ILE A 211 -6.18 -6.74 31.41
N LYS A 212 -5.39 -5.95 30.68
CA LYS A 212 -4.63 -4.83 31.27
C LYS A 212 -5.56 -3.88 32.03
N TYR A 213 -6.61 -3.39 31.38
CA TYR A 213 -7.52 -2.42 31.97
C TYR A 213 -8.48 -3.02 33.00
N ALA A 214 -8.88 -4.29 32.85
CA ALA A 214 -9.63 -5.00 33.88
C ALA A 214 -8.80 -5.18 35.16
N LYS A 215 -7.52 -5.59 35.04
CA LYS A 215 -6.58 -5.67 36.19
C LYS A 215 -6.40 -4.29 36.83
N GLU A 216 -6.19 -3.24 36.02
CA GLU A 216 -6.08 -1.85 36.49
C GLU A 216 -7.29 -1.42 37.32
N TYR A 217 -8.50 -1.65 36.83
CA TYR A 217 -9.75 -1.38 37.54
C TYR A 217 -9.84 -2.12 38.88
N LEU A 218 -9.59 -3.43 38.87
CA LEU A 218 -9.70 -4.27 40.06
C LEU A 218 -8.70 -3.87 41.15
N ILE A 219 -7.46 -3.58 40.75
CA ILE A 219 -6.42 -3.09 41.66
C ILE A 219 -6.82 -1.74 42.23
N GLY A 220 -7.30 -0.81 41.40
CA GLY A 220 -7.76 0.51 41.85
C GLY A 220 -8.93 0.44 42.83
N ARG A 221 -9.88 -0.49 42.62
CA ARG A 221 -11.11 -0.60 43.41
C ARG A 221 -10.96 -1.40 44.70
N TYR A 222 -10.24 -2.52 44.65
CA TYR A 222 -10.16 -3.50 45.74
C TYR A 222 -8.78 -3.58 46.41
N GLY A 223 -7.79 -2.85 45.89
CA GLY A 223 -6.40 -2.95 46.29
C GLY A 223 -5.65 -4.06 45.55
N LYS A 224 -4.33 -3.97 45.55
CA LYS A 224 -3.44 -4.79 44.71
C LYS A 224 -3.66 -6.30 44.89
N GLU A 225 -3.54 -6.81 46.11
CA GLU A 225 -3.65 -8.25 46.38
C GLU A 225 -5.04 -8.80 46.02
N LYS A 226 -6.09 -8.16 46.53
CA LYS A 226 -7.46 -8.60 46.32
C LYS A 226 -7.89 -8.47 44.85
N GLY A 227 -7.45 -7.43 44.16
CA GLY A 227 -7.74 -7.21 42.75
C GLY A 227 -7.13 -8.30 41.85
N VAL A 228 -5.88 -8.67 42.09
CA VAL A 228 -5.21 -9.77 41.37
C VAL A 228 -5.89 -11.10 41.66
N ASP A 229 -6.21 -11.39 42.93
CA ASP A 229 -6.90 -12.64 43.30
C ASP A 229 -8.28 -12.77 42.65
N LEU A 230 -9.06 -11.69 42.62
CA LEU A 230 -10.34 -11.65 41.94
C LEU A 230 -10.17 -11.96 40.44
N TYR A 231 -9.20 -11.32 39.78
CA TYR A 231 -8.92 -11.56 38.37
C TYR A 231 -8.59 -13.04 38.10
N CYS A 232 -7.65 -13.62 38.86
CA CYS A 232 -7.22 -15.01 38.68
C CYS A 232 -8.40 -15.99 38.90
N LYS A 233 -9.17 -15.81 39.97
CA LYS A 233 -10.33 -16.66 40.28
C LYS A 233 -11.42 -16.59 39.21
N MET A 234 -11.63 -15.40 38.66
CA MET A 234 -12.69 -15.12 37.70
C MET A 234 -12.37 -15.63 36.30
N TRP A 235 -11.17 -15.32 35.78
CA TRP A 235 -10.84 -15.55 34.36
C TRP A 235 -9.75 -16.58 34.11
N LEU A 236 -8.88 -16.86 35.07
CA LEU A 236 -7.90 -17.94 34.96
C LEU A 236 -8.39 -19.25 35.61
N GLY A 237 -9.46 -19.18 36.40
CA GLY A 237 -10.03 -20.34 37.09
C GLY A 237 -9.17 -20.82 38.26
N THR A 238 -8.15 -20.06 38.67
CA THR A 238 -7.23 -20.41 39.75
C THR A 238 -7.97 -20.48 41.08
N THR A 239 -7.74 -21.55 41.83
CA THR A 239 -8.27 -21.76 43.18
C THR A 239 -7.51 -20.91 44.21
N SER A 240 -8.09 -20.77 45.41
CA SER A 240 -7.40 -20.03 46.48
C SER A 240 -6.11 -20.74 46.90
N GLU A 241 -6.12 -22.07 46.92
CA GLU A 241 -5.01 -22.93 47.28
C GLU A 241 -3.86 -22.81 46.28
N GLU A 242 -4.16 -22.77 44.97
CA GLU A 242 -3.18 -22.54 43.91
C GLU A 242 -2.54 -21.14 44.00
N LEU A 243 -3.32 -20.10 44.31
CA LEU A 243 -2.78 -18.75 44.50
C LEU A 243 -1.83 -18.67 45.71
N ILE A 244 -2.20 -19.31 46.82
CA ILE A 244 -1.34 -19.42 48.01
C ILE A 244 -0.05 -20.16 47.65
N PHE A 245 -0.17 -21.26 46.89
CA PHE A 245 0.98 -22.03 46.42
C PHE A 245 1.92 -21.19 45.55
N LEU A 246 1.39 -20.46 44.57
CA LEU A 246 2.17 -19.60 43.67
C LEU A 246 2.94 -18.51 44.43
N ARG A 247 2.25 -17.81 45.35
CA ARG A 247 2.89 -16.79 46.21
C ARG A 247 4.00 -17.38 47.08
N LYS A 248 3.78 -18.57 47.66
CA LYS A 248 4.77 -19.26 48.50
C LYS A 248 6.04 -19.65 47.73
N HIS A 249 5.95 -19.80 46.41
CA HIS A 249 7.06 -20.20 45.54
C HIS A 249 7.60 -19.04 44.69
N ASN A 250 7.33 -17.79 45.06
CA ASN A 250 7.75 -16.58 44.35
C ASN A 250 7.32 -16.52 42.87
N TYR A 251 6.25 -17.22 42.49
CA TYR A 251 5.59 -17.00 41.21
C TYR A 251 4.69 -15.77 41.35
N ASP A 252 5.02 -14.72 40.61
CA ASP A 252 4.23 -13.50 40.58
C ASP A 252 2.93 -13.72 39.78
N PRO A 253 1.75 -13.73 40.42
CA PRO A 253 0.48 -13.91 39.74
C PRO A 253 0.15 -12.76 38.79
N GLU A 254 0.88 -11.63 38.87
CA GLU A 254 0.73 -10.51 37.94
C GLU A 254 1.14 -10.89 36.51
N ASN A 255 2.10 -11.81 36.37
CA ASN A 255 2.65 -12.29 35.10
C ASN A 255 1.89 -13.47 34.49
N LEU A 256 0.79 -13.91 35.13
CA LEU A 256 -0.18 -14.89 34.63
C LEU A 256 -1.34 -14.22 33.88
#